data_AF-A0A821YMR6-F1
#
_entry.id   AF-A0A821YMR6-F1
#
_cell.length_a   1.000
_cell.length_b   1.000
_cell.length_c   1.000
_cell.angle_alpha   90.00
_cell.angle_beta   90.00
_cell.angle_gamma   90.00
#
_symmetry.space_group_name_H-M   'P 1'
#
loop_
_entity.id
_entity.type
_entity.pdbx_description
1 polymer ?
#
loop_
_entity_poly.entity_id
_entity_poly.type
_entity_poly.pdbx_seq_one_letter_code
_entity_poly.pdbx_strand_id
1 'polypeptide(L)'
;FIQSKPKVPFLIIVSGRLSRKIIPNIHELQQISGIYIFCLNKSRHEEWSQQYPKIRGIIVELDELISKIRSDLRMFAKNKGSTAKIAPSSITSITNSNATFTTDIDDDSSRTLEDAMATVSINDMTCPFDEYDKVSIVSLEQAVAPLSKIVDKIEQMVWIVKQNCENPQDGLTNDESSAIALYTMEWYSKEMTFNYILNQTLRTENKQQIKPWLFYLRLFLQALSKLSSITRVVYQGTNKNLSDKYPNGRIYSSWEFLDCTSCIKTLEDEENFGRTGERTLFTIECRSGKLISNHAHDPSKDQVLLLPGRKFQVISCLNAGNELTIVQLQEMETSYNFN
;
A
#
# COMPACT_ATOMS: atom_id res chain seq x y z
N PHE A 1 20.90 -5.45 -21.72
CA PHE A 1 20.87 -5.60 -20.26
C PHE A 1 21.30 -7.01 -19.77
N ILE A 2 20.63 -8.12 -20.13
CA ILE A 2 21.03 -9.46 -19.64
C ILE A 2 22.49 -9.77 -19.98
N GLN A 3 22.87 -9.56 -21.24
CA GLN A 3 24.24 -9.79 -21.72
C GLN A 3 25.30 -8.95 -20.98
N SER A 4 24.95 -7.80 -20.39
CA SER A 4 25.90 -6.97 -19.64
C SER A 4 26.16 -7.48 -18.21
N LYS A 5 25.52 -8.57 -17.78
CA LYS A 5 25.70 -9.20 -16.44
C LYS A 5 25.99 -10.71 -16.55
N PRO A 6 27.19 -11.14 -17.01
CA PRO A 6 27.49 -12.53 -17.37
C PRO A 6 27.42 -13.55 -16.21
N LYS A 7 27.60 -13.11 -14.96
CA LYS A 7 27.68 -13.99 -13.78
C LYS A 7 26.37 -14.06 -12.95
N VAL A 8 25.30 -13.40 -13.40
CA VAL A 8 24.05 -13.29 -12.64
C VAL A 8 22.97 -14.14 -13.30
N PRO A 9 22.37 -15.12 -12.59
CA PRO A 9 21.23 -15.86 -13.10
C PRO A 9 19.95 -15.01 -13.01
N PHE A 10 19.13 -15.04 -14.06
CA PHE A 10 17.86 -14.34 -14.16
C PHE A 10 16.69 -15.32 -14.12
N LEU A 11 15.64 -14.92 -13.42
CA LEU A 11 14.31 -15.49 -13.55
C LEU A 11 13.45 -14.43 -14.23
N ILE A 12 12.71 -14.80 -15.28
CA ILE A 12 11.96 -13.85 -16.09
C ILE A 12 10.48 -14.18 -16.06
N ILE A 13 9.64 -13.16 -15.85
CA ILE A 13 8.19 -13.26 -15.99
C ILE A 13 7.81 -12.50 -17.26
N VAL A 14 7.08 -13.15 -18.16
CA VAL A 14 6.66 -12.58 -19.44
C VAL A 14 5.14 -12.63 -19.55
N SER A 15 4.53 -11.53 -19.99
CA SER A 15 3.11 -11.52 -20.37
C SER A 15 2.84 -12.56 -21.45
N GLY A 16 1.71 -13.28 -21.38
CA GLY A 16 1.24 -14.14 -22.47
C GLY A 16 1.26 -13.44 -23.83
N ARG A 17 0.84 -12.17 -23.88
CA ARG A 17 0.81 -11.37 -25.14
C ARG A 17 2.18 -11.21 -25.79
N LEU A 18 3.25 -11.12 -25.00
CA LEU A 18 4.62 -10.86 -25.48
C LEU A 18 5.49 -12.12 -25.54
N SER A 19 5.06 -13.21 -24.91
CA SER A 19 5.82 -14.46 -24.76
C SER A 19 6.37 -14.97 -26.10
N ARG A 20 5.53 -15.05 -27.13
CA ARG A 20 5.91 -15.55 -28.47
C ARG A 20 6.94 -14.69 -29.19
N LYS A 21 7.02 -13.40 -28.87
CA LYS A 21 8.00 -12.48 -29.46
C LYS A 21 9.31 -12.47 -28.68
N ILE A 22 9.25 -12.54 -27.36
CA ILE A 22 10.42 -12.36 -26.49
C ILE A 22 11.18 -13.68 -26.31
N ILE A 23 10.48 -14.77 -26.00
CA ILE A 23 11.11 -16.04 -25.59
C ILE A 23 12.07 -16.62 -26.64
N PRO A 24 11.77 -16.63 -27.96
CA PRO A 24 12.70 -17.10 -28.98
C PRO A 24 14.06 -16.39 -28.97
N ASN A 25 14.09 -15.13 -28.52
CA ASN A 25 15.31 -14.32 -28.52
C ASN A 25 16.15 -14.49 -27.23
N ILE A 26 15.60 -15.12 -26.20
CA ILE A 26 16.23 -15.16 -24.88
C ILE A 26 16.40 -16.57 -24.32
N HIS A 27 15.63 -17.57 -24.79
CA HIS A 27 15.62 -18.91 -24.16
C HIS A 27 16.99 -19.60 -24.16
N GLU A 28 17.87 -19.30 -25.11
CA GLU A 28 19.20 -19.92 -25.18
C GLU A 28 20.21 -19.27 -24.23
N LEU A 29 19.96 -18.07 -23.74
CA LEU A 29 20.92 -17.35 -22.89
C LEU A 29 21.20 -18.15 -21.60
N GLN A 30 22.47 -18.49 -21.39
CA GLN A 30 22.92 -19.28 -20.23
C GLN A 30 22.57 -18.62 -18.89
N GLN A 31 22.47 -17.29 -18.89
CA GLN A 31 22.13 -16.49 -17.72
C GLN A 31 20.66 -16.63 -17.33
N ILE A 32 19.78 -17.11 -18.22
CA ILE A 32 18.38 -17.33 -17.87
C ILE A 32 18.26 -18.69 -17.22
N SER A 33 17.85 -18.67 -15.96
CA SER A 33 17.62 -19.86 -15.16
C SER A 33 16.21 -20.41 -15.37
N GLY A 34 15.20 -19.55 -15.58
CA GLY A 34 13.81 -19.93 -15.74
C GLY A 34 12.93 -18.80 -16.25
N ILE A 35 11.86 -19.17 -16.94
CA ILE A 35 10.87 -18.27 -17.52
C ILE A 35 9.47 -18.68 -17.05
N TYR A 36 8.69 -17.71 -16.60
CA TYR A 36 7.28 -17.84 -16.28
C TYR A 36 6.45 -17.04 -17.29
N ILE A 37 5.38 -17.62 -17.81
CA ILE A 37 4.43 -16.91 -18.65
C ILE A 37 3.20 -16.62 -17.79
N PHE A 38 2.90 -15.34 -17.55
CA PHE A 38 1.69 -14.95 -16.84
C PHE A 38 0.59 -14.56 -17.84
N CYS A 39 -0.50 -15.33 -17.86
CA CYS A 39 -1.55 -15.19 -18.88
C CYS A 39 -2.88 -15.78 -18.41
N LEU A 40 -3.98 -15.06 -18.66
CA LEU A 40 -5.35 -15.51 -18.40
C LEU A 40 -5.80 -16.70 -19.28
N ASN A 41 -5.08 -16.99 -20.36
CA ASN A 41 -5.42 -18.07 -21.30
C ASN A 41 -4.22 -19.02 -21.47
N LYS A 42 -4.15 -20.00 -20.57
CA LYS A 42 -3.07 -21.00 -20.53
C LYS A 42 -2.98 -21.82 -21.82
N SER A 43 -4.13 -22.26 -22.35
CA SER A 43 -4.22 -23.15 -23.50
C SER A 43 -3.54 -22.57 -24.75
N ARG A 44 -3.54 -21.25 -24.91
CA ARG A 44 -2.90 -20.56 -26.05
C ARG A 44 -1.37 -20.71 -26.09
N HIS A 45 -0.75 -21.02 -24.96
CA HIS A 45 0.71 -21.08 -24.81
C HIS A 45 1.22 -22.48 -24.45
N GLU A 46 0.35 -23.41 -24.04
CA GLU A 46 0.73 -24.71 -23.49
C GLU A 46 1.57 -25.54 -24.46
N GLU A 47 1.06 -25.83 -25.65
CA GLU A 47 1.77 -26.61 -26.69
C GLU A 47 3.05 -25.90 -27.17
N TRP A 48 2.95 -24.61 -27.50
CA TRP A 48 4.09 -23.82 -27.98
C TRP A 48 5.21 -23.70 -26.95
N SER A 49 4.90 -23.70 -25.65
CA SER A 49 5.89 -23.56 -24.59
C SER A 49 6.76 -24.81 -24.40
N GLN A 50 6.28 -25.98 -24.80
CA GLN A 50 6.97 -27.26 -24.57
C GLN A 50 8.32 -27.34 -25.28
N GLN A 51 8.50 -26.61 -26.38
CA GLN A 51 9.78 -26.55 -27.10
C GLN A 51 10.87 -25.75 -26.35
N TYR A 52 10.52 -25.02 -25.29
CA TYR A 52 11.46 -24.19 -24.53
C TYR A 52 11.67 -24.76 -23.12
N PRO A 53 12.76 -25.51 -22.87
CA PRO A 53 12.96 -26.25 -21.62
C PRO A 53 13.13 -25.34 -20.38
N LYS A 54 13.44 -24.06 -20.58
CA LYS A 54 13.56 -23.08 -19.49
C LYS A 54 12.23 -22.45 -19.08
N ILE A 55 11.13 -22.73 -19.79
CA ILE A 55 9.79 -22.31 -19.35
C ILE A 55 9.35 -23.23 -18.21
N ARG A 56 9.20 -22.67 -17.01
CA ARG A 56 8.85 -23.41 -15.79
C ARG A 56 7.35 -23.48 -15.54
N GLY A 57 6.57 -22.60 -16.15
CA GLY A 57 5.12 -22.64 -16.08
C GLY A 57 4.45 -21.51 -16.85
N ILE A 58 3.24 -21.82 -17.31
CA ILE A 58 2.25 -20.83 -17.75
C ILE A 58 1.23 -20.74 -16.63
N ILE A 59 1.10 -19.55 -16.06
CA ILE A 59 0.39 -19.32 -14.82
C ILE A 59 -0.75 -18.32 -15.07
N VAL A 60 -1.92 -18.68 -14.58
CA VAL A 60 -3.16 -17.89 -14.71
C VAL A 60 -3.37 -17.05 -13.45
N GLU A 61 -3.15 -17.68 -12.28
CA GLU A 61 -3.40 -17.09 -10.97
C GLU A 61 -2.14 -16.47 -10.37
N LEU A 62 -2.26 -15.25 -9.84
CA LEU A 62 -1.12 -14.53 -9.27
C LEU A 62 -0.52 -15.27 -8.06
N ASP A 63 -1.36 -15.85 -7.21
CA ASP A 63 -0.90 -16.60 -6.03
C ASP A 63 -0.11 -17.86 -6.41
N GLU A 64 -0.52 -18.54 -7.50
CA GLU A 64 0.22 -19.68 -8.05
C GLU A 64 1.59 -19.22 -8.55
N LEU A 65 1.66 -18.08 -9.24
CA LEU A 65 2.91 -17.52 -9.77
C LEU A 65 3.89 -17.23 -8.63
N ILE A 66 3.41 -16.55 -7.59
CA ILE A 66 4.19 -16.22 -6.40
C ILE A 66 4.67 -17.49 -5.70
N SER A 67 3.78 -18.46 -5.50
CA SER A 67 4.12 -19.74 -4.86
C SER A 67 5.23 -20.48 -5.62
N LYS A 68 5.13 -20.53 -6.95
CA LYS A 68 6.08 -21.25 -7.80
C LYS A 68 7.44 -20.57 -7.85
N ILE A 69 7.47 -19.24 -7.94
CA ILE A 69 8.71 -18.45 -7.86
C ILE A 69 9.40 -18.65 -6.51
N ARG A 70 8.66 -18.65 -5.39
CA ARG A 70 9.21 -18.91 -4.05
C ARG A 70 9.81 -20.30 -3.94
N SER A 71 9.10 -21.31 -4.45
CA SER A 71 9.58 -22.70 -4.47
C SER A 71 10.91 -22.81 -5.22
N ASP A 72 10.98 -22.21 -6.39
CA ASP A 72 12.18 -22.21 -7.21
C ASP A 72 13.35 -21.51 -6.53
N LEU A 73 13.15 -20.31 -5.98
CA LEU A 73 14.20 -19.57 -5.28
C LEU A 73 14.76 -20.39 -4.11
N ARG A 74 13.92 -21.13 -3.38
CA ARG A 74 14.35 -22.03 -2.29
C ARG A 74 15.18 -23.20 -2.83
N MET A 75 14.79 -23.80 -3.95
CA MET A 75 15.55 -24.88 -4.59
C MET A 75 16.91 -24.39 -5.10
N PHE A 76 16.96 -23.18 -5.67
CA PHE A 76 18.21 -22.54 -6.09
C PHE A 76 19.17 -22.28 -4.93
N ALA A 77 18.66 -21.83 -3.78
CA ALA A 77 19.47 -21.60 -2.59
C ALA A 77 20.05 -22.91 -2.02
N LYS A 78 19.26 -23.99 -2.01
CA LYS A 78 19.71 -25.32 -1.54
C LYS A 78 20.80 -25.93 -2.44
N ASN A 79 20.69 -25.80 -3.76
CA ASN A 79 21.62 -26.41 -4.71
C ASN A 79 23.01 -25.74 -4.78
N LYS A 80 23.15 -24.49 -4.29
CA LYS A 80 24.44 -23.77 -4.28
C LYS A 80 25.32 -24.03 -3.05
N GLY A 81 24.91 -24.91 -2.13
CA GLY A 81 25.76 -25.36 -1.01
C GLY A 81 26.36 -24.24 -0.16
N SER A 82 25.70 -23.08 -0.04
CA SER A 82 26.23 -21.92 0.68
C SER A 82 25.10 -21.04 1.21
N THR A 83 25.29 -20.59 2.45
CA THR A 83 24.61 -19.48 3.13
C THR A 83 24.87 -18.14 2.41
N ALA A 84 24.53 -18.06 1.13
CA ALA A 84 24.71 -16.88 0.31
C ALA A 84 23.47 -15.98 0.43
N LYS A 85 23.61 -14.86 1.15
CA LYS A 85 22.67 -13.73 1.07
C LYS A 85 22.63 -13.25 -0.38
N ILE A 86 21.48 -13.37 -1.02
CA ILE A 86 21.22 -12.80 -2.35
C ILE A 86 21.18 -11.27 -2.18
N ALA A 87 22.08 -10.54 -2.84
CA ALA A 87 22.08 -9.09 -2.80
C ALA A 87 20.84 -8.52 -3.54
N PRO A 88 20.06 -7.62 -2.92
CA PRO A 88 18.79 -7.10 -3.47
C PRO A 88 18.93 -6.32 -4.78
N SER A 89 20.13 -5.88 -5.16
CA SER A 89 20.42 -5.11 -6.38
C SER A 89 20.43 -5.92 -7.70
N SER A 90 20.08 -7.20 -7.67
CA SER A 90 20.22 -8.08 -8.85
C SER A 90 18.98 -8.20 -9.73
N ILE A 91 17.83 -7.68 -9.30
CA ILE A 91 16.59 -7.68 -10.09
C ILE A 91 16.56 -6.38 -10.90
N THR A 92 16.49 -6.49 -12.22
CA THR A 92 16.29 -5.32 -13.09
C THR A 92 15.28 -5.69 -14.14
N SER A 93 14.17 -4.96 -14.16
CA SER A 93 13.15 -5.00 -15.19
C SER A 93 13.74 -4.52 -16.52
N ILE A 94 13.68 -5.36 -17.55
CA ILE A 94 14.04 -4.97 -18.92
C ILE A 94 12.74 -4.52 -19.58
N THR A 95 12.37 -3.26 -19.38
CA THR A 95 11.36 -2.60 -20.20
C THR A 95 12.09 -1.99 -21.38
N ASN A 96 11.95 -2.55 -22.58
CA ASN A 96 12.27 -1.81 -23.80
C ASN A 96 11.17 -0.75 -23.98
N SER A 97 11.35 0.39 -23.31
CA SER A 97 10.72 1.65 -23.68
C SER A 97 11.33 2.09 -25.02
N ASN A 98 10.65 1.78 -26.13
CA ASN A 98 10.69 2.48 -27.42
C ASN A 98 9.96 1.62 -28.48
N ALA A 99 8.63 1.66 -28.46
CA ALA A 99 7.80 1.36 -29.62
C ALA A 99 6.43 1.99 -29.40
N THR A 100 6.31 3.26 -29.78
CA THR A 100 5.03 3.94 -29.98
C THR A 100 4.29 3.24 -31.10
N PHE A 101 3.16 2.59 -30.80
CA PHE A 101 2.15 2.27 -31.80
C PHE A 101 0.76 2.42 -31.18
N THR A 102 0.05 3.43 -31.66
CA THR A 102 -1.38 3.65 -31.53
C THR A 102 -2.15 2.55 -32.25
N THR A 103 -3.12 1.92 -31.58
CA THR A 103 -4.38 1.47 -32.16
C THR A 103 -5.39 1.28 -31.04
N ASP A 104 -6.42 2.12 -31.07
CA ASP A 104 -7.84 1.86 -30.84
C ASP A 104 -8.27 1.07 -29.61
N ILE A 105 -9.04 1.80 -28.80
CA ILE A 105 -9.84 1.35 -27.67
C ILE A 105 -10.96 0.45 -28.19
N ASP A 106 -11.04 -0.76 -27.65
CA ASP A 106 -12.30 -1.47 -27.42
C ASP A 106 -12.23 -2.15 -26.04
N ASP A 107 -13.40 -2.20 -25.44
CA ASP A 107 -13.73 -2.27 -24.02
C ASP A 107 -13.36 -3.58 -23.30
N ASP A 108 -13.33 -3.49 -21.96
CA ASP A 108 -13.41 -4.59 -20.98
C ASP A 108 -12.20 -5.56 -20.85
N SER A 109 -11.11 -5.11 -20.21
CA SER A 109 -10.18 -5.92 -19.38
C SER A 109 -8.92 -5.14 -18.96
N SER A 110 -9.08 -3.91 -18.48
CA SER A 110 -7.97 -3.07 -18.00
C SER A 110 -7.50 -3.43 -16.58
N ARG A 111 -7.10 -4.68 -16.36
CA ARG A 111 -6.02 -4.97 -15.40
C ARG A 111 -4.73 -4.92 -16.21
N THR A 112 -4.17 -3.71 -16.35
CA THR A 112 -2.96 -3.50 -17.12
C THR A 112 -1.82 -4.29 -16.48
N LEU A 113 -0.89 -4.73 -17.32
CA LEU A 113 0.26 -5.54 -16.94
C LEU A 113 1.11 -4.91 -15.81
N GLU A 114 0.97 -3.60 -15.58
CA GLU A 114 1.57 -2.86 -14.47
C GLU A 114 1.08 -3.36 -13.09
N ASP A 115 -0.21 -3.67 -12.95
CA ASP A 115 -0.78 -4.20 -11.69
C ASP A 115 -0.26 -5.61 -11.38
N ALA A 116 -0.05 -6.43 -12.42
CA ALA A 116 0.50 -7.79 -12.29
C ALA A 116 2.02 -7.79 -12.04
N MET A 117 2.74 -6.73 -12.44
CA MET A 117 4.18 -6.59 -12.21
C MET A 117 4.50 -5.99 -10.84
N ALA A 118 3.58 -5.23 -10.23
CA ALA A 118 3.73 -4.69 -8.88
C ALA A 118 3.76 -5.80 -7.79
N THR A 119 3.21 -6.98 -8.07
CA THR A 119 2.97 -8.02 -7.06
C THR A 119 4.01 -9.14 -6.99
N VAL A 120 5.11 -9.05 -7.76
CA VAL A 120 6.26 -9.96 -7.62
C VAL A 120 7.56 -9.18 -7.43
N SER A 121 7.61 -8.36 -6.37
CA SER A 121 8.86 -8.00 -5.70
C SER A 121 8.97 -8.83 -4.42
N ILE A 122 9.73 -9.93 -4.47
CA ILE A 122 9.92 -10.84 -3.33
C ILE A 122 11.18 -10.48 -2.51
N ASN A 123 11.89 -9.41 -2.84
CA ASN A 123 12.91 -8.86 -1.96
C ASN A 123 12.63 -7.39 -1.71
N ASP A 124 12.44 -7.09 -0.43
CA ASP A 124 12.05 -5.82 0.16
C ASP A 124 10.62 -5.42 -0.22
N MET A 125 9.72 -5.56 0.76
CA MET A 125 8.62 -4.62 0.90
C MET A 125 9.30 -3.28 1.18
N THR A 126 9.86 -2.67 0.13
CA THR A 126 10.57 -1.41 0.24
C THR A 126 9.56 -0.45 0.79
N CYS A 127 9.84 0.09 1.97
CA CYS A 127 8.95 1.00 2.61
C CYS A 127 8.59 2.08 1.57
N PRO A 128 7.30 2.36 1.29
CA PRO A 128 6.95 3.43 0.37
C PRO A 128 7.48 4.79 0.85
N PHE A 129 7.84 4.87 2.12
CA PHE A 129 8.50 5.99 2.77
C PHE A 129 10.04 5.94 2.71
N ASP A 130 10.67 5.02 1.98
CA ASP A 130 12.12 5.05 1.76
C ASP A 130 12.54 6.47 1.36
N GLU A 131 13.51 7.04 2.07
CA GLU A 131 14.01 8.42 1.94
C GLU A 131 13.27 9.51 2.75
N TYR A 132 12.14 9.23 3.41
CA TYR A 132 11.46 10.26 4.22
C TYR A 132 12.35 10.79 5.35
N ASP A 133 13.17 9.94 5.97
CA ASP A 133 14.14 10.34 7.01
C ASP A 133 15.26 11.27 6.51
N LYS A 134 15.48 11.32 5.19
CA LYS A 134 16.47 12.22 4.58
C LYS A 134 15.87 13.61 4.34
N VAL A 135 14.56 13.75 4.47
CA VAL A 135 13.85 15.01 4.26
C VAL A 135 13.89 15.81 5.56
N SER A 136 14.21 17.11 5.44
CA SER A 136 14.17 18.03 6.56
C SER A 136 12.73 18.27 7.02
N ILE A 137 12.53 18.39 8.33
CA ILE A 137 11.30 18.93 8.89
C ILE A 137 11.22 20.41 8.49
N VAL A 138 10.07 20.82 7.95
CA VAL A 138 9.81 22.16 7.40
C VAL A 138 8.46 22.69 7.91
N SER A 139 8.14 23.96 7.65
CA SER A 139 6.81 24.50 8.01
C SER A 139 5.69 23.80 7.24
N LEU A 140 4.44 23.92 7.72
CA LEU A 140 3.31 23.27 7.04
C LEU A 140 3.15 23.75 5.59
N GLU A 141 3.32 25.04 5.32
CA GLU A 141 3.26 25.62 3.96
C GLU A 141 4.31 25.00 3.03
N GLN A 142 5.55 24.90 3.51
CA GLN A 142 6.63 24.28 2.77
C GLN A 142 6.37 22.78 2.55
N ALA A 143 5.78 22.12 3.54
CA ALA A 143 5.48 20.70 3.50
C ALA A 143 4.42 20.35 2.46
N VAL A 144 3.43 21.23 2.24
CA VAL A 144 2.34 21.03 1.28
C VAL A 144 2.60 21.65 -0.09
N ALA A 145 3.61 22.51 -0.25
CA ALA A 145 3.88 23.19 -1.52
C ALA A 145 3.95 22.24 -2.75
N PRO A 146 4.57 21.04 -2.67
CA PRO A 146 4.57 20.08 -3.77
C PRO A 146 3.19 19.49 -4.11
N LEU A 147 2.21 19.62 -3.20
CA LEU A 147 0.87 19.04 -3.30
C LEU A 147 -0.13 19.98 -3.99
N SER A 148 0.25 21.20 -4.35
CA SER A 148 -0.61 22.22 -4.98
C SER A 148 -1.33 21.77 -6.26
N LYS A 149 -0.78 20.78 -6.97
CA LYS A 149 -1.38 20.18 -8.19
C LYS A 149 -2.13 18.87 -7.92
N ILE A 150 -2.10 18.37 -6.69
CA ILE A 150 -2.66 17.08 -6.27
C ILE A 150 -3.88 17.29 -5.39
N VAL A 151 -3.81 18.29 -4.50
CA VAL A 151 -4.88 18.64 -3.56
C VAL A 151 -5.39 20.03 -3.90
N ASP A 152 -6.60 20.09 -4.43
CA ASP A 152 -7.28 21.34 -4.75
C ASP A 152 -7.49 22.19 -3.48
N LYS A 153 -7.24 23.51 -3.59
CA LYS A 153 -7.41 24.47 -2.49
C LYS A 153 -6.55 24.19 -1.25
N ILE A 154 -5.43 23.47 -1.39
CA ILE A 154 -4.55 23.15 -0.26
C ILE A 154 -4.07 24.38 0.52
N GLU A 155 -3.80 25.49 -0.15
CA GLU A 155 -3.40 26.76 0.50
C GLU A 155 -4.51 27.30 1.42
N GLN A 156 -5.77 27.18 1.00
CA GLN A 156 -6.92 27.58 1.80
C GLN A 156 -7.08 26.67 3.02
N MET A 157 -6.93 25.35 2.86
CA MET A 157 -6.99 24.39 3.97
C MET A 157 -5.90 24.72 5.00
N VAL A 158 -4.66 24.93 4.56
CA VAL A 158 -3.53 25.32 5.43
C VAL A 158 -3.81 26.63 6.15
N TRP A 159 -4.33 27.64 5.45
CA TRP A 159 -4.69 28.90 6.09
C TRP A 159 -5.70 28.71 7.23
N ILE A 160 -6.76 27.91 7.00
CA ILE A 160 -7.81 27.62 7.99
C ILE A 160 -7.22 26.93 9.22
N VAL A 161 -6.49 25.82 9.04
CA VAL A 161 -6.01 25.04 10.20
C VAL A 161 -4.99 25.79 11.05
N LYS A 162 -4.18 26.67 10.43
CA LYS A 162 -3.20 27.48 11.17
C LYS A 162 -3.85 28.56 12.02
N GLN A 163 -5.03 29.06 11.67
CA GLN A 163 -5.75 30.01 12.54
C GLN A 163 -6.20 29.37 13.85
N ASN A 164 -6.40 28.06 13.86
CA ASN A 164 -6.98 27.35 15.00
C ASN A 164 -5.92 26.66 15.87
N CYS A 165 -4.63 26.75 15.50
CA CYS A 165 -3.53 26.06 16.17
C CYS A 165 -2.55 27.04 16.82
N GLU A 166 -2.97 27.66 17.92
CA GLU A 166 -2.11 28.48 18.78
C GLU A 166 -1.78 27.74 20.09
N ASN A 167 -0.49 27.71 20.46
CA ASN A 167 0.01 27.10 21.71
C ASN A 167 -0.46 25.63 21.91
N PRO A 168 -0.16 24.73 20.97
CA PRO A 168 -0.62 23.36 21.03
C PRO A 168 -0.04 22.61 22.25
N GLN A 169 -0.80 21.61 22.70
CA GLN A 169 -0.42 20.72 23.80
C GLN A 169 0.62 19.68 23.34
N ASP A 170 0.96 18.75 24.23
CA ASP A 170 1.74 17.54 23.93
C ASP A 170 3.16 17.80 23.38
N GLY A 171 3.68 19.03 23.55
CA GLY A 171 5.01 19.43 23.07
C GLY A 171 5.11 19.56 21.55
N LEU A 172 3.97 19.70 20.87
CA LEU A 172 3.92 19.94 19.43
C LEU A 172 4.27 21.40 19.11
N THR A 173 4.78 21.64 17.92
CA THR A 173 4.85 22.99 17.34
C THR A 173 3.51 23.34 16.70
N ASN A 174 3.29 24.63 16.41
CA ASN A 174 2.08 25.06 15.68
C ASN A 174 1.94 24.34 14.33
N ASP A 175 3.04 24.14 13.59
CA ASP A 175 3.03 23.44 12.30
C ASP A 175 2.73 21.94 12.45
N GLU A 176 3.27 21.28 13.48
CA GLU A 176 3.00 19.87 13.79
C GLU A 176 1.53 19.65 14.16
N SER A 177 0.97 20.48 15.05
CA SER A 177 -0.45 20.43 15.40
C SER A 177 -1.34 20.74 14.20
N SER A 178 -0.98 21.75 13.40
CA SER A 178 -1.71 22.11 12.18
C SER A 178 -1.67 21.00 11.13
N ALA A 179 -0.59 20.20 11.06
CA ALA A 179 -0.50 19.06 10.17
C ALA A 179 -1.51 17.95 10.55
N ILE A 180 -1.73 17.71 11.85
CA ILE A 180 -2.77 16.80 12.35
C ILE A 180 -4.16 17.37 12.05
N ALA A 181 -4.39 18.65 12.36
CA ALA A 181 -5.65 19.31 12.05
C ALA A 181 -5.99 19.20 10.56
N LEU A 182 -5.03 19.44 9.67
CA LEU A 182 -5.18 19.30 8.21
C LEU A 182 -5.54 17.87 7.80
N TYR A 183 -4.91 16.85 8.40
CA TYR A 183 -5.25 15.47 8.12
C TYR A 183 -6.71 15.16 8.46
N THR A 184 -7.19 15.64 9.60
CA THR A 184 -8.55 15.40 10.10
C THR A 184 -9.62 16.36 9.57
N MET A 185 -9.23 17.32 8.74
CA MET A 185 -10.11 18.38 8.28
C MET A 185 -11.17 17.84 7.32
N GLU A 186 -12.43 18.11 7.62
CA GLU A 186 -13.53 17.89 6.70
C GLU A 186 -13.54 18.94 5.58
N TRP A 187 -14.11 18.56 4.44
CA TRP A 187 -14.18 19.44 3.28
C TRP A 187 -15.51 19.27 2.54
N TYR A 188 -15.64 19.89 1.37
CA TYR A 188 -16.90 19.90 0.61
C TYR A 188 -17.43 18.50 0.27
N SER A 189 -16.54 17.53 0.04
CA SER A 189 -16.89 16.11 -0.09
C SER A 189 -15.76 15.25 0.43
N LYS A 190 -16.09 14.01 0.79
CA LYS A 190 -15.13 13.01 1.29
C LYS A 190 -13.95 12.82 0.33
N GLU A 191 -14.20 12.74 -0.97
CA GLU A 191 -13.17 12.52 -1.99
C GLU A 191 -12.19 13.69 -2.13
N MET A 192 -12.59 14.88 -1.68
CA MET A 192 -11.79 16.10 -1.70
C MET A 192 -11.06 16.37 -0.38
N THR A 193 -11.27 15.55 0.65
CA THR A 193 -10.57 15.70 1.94
C THR A 193 -9.09 15.33 1.80
N PHE A 194 -8.25 16.01 2.59
CA PHE A 194 -6.81 15.82 2.55
C PHE A 194 -6.40 14.37 2.89
N ASN A 195 -6.99 13.78 3.94
CA ASN A 195 -6.72 12.39 4.32
C ASN A 195 -7.17 11.38 3.26
N TYR A 196 -8.29 11.63 2.56
CA TYR A 196 -8.76 10.72 1.51
C TYR A 196 -7.74 10.64 0.37
N ILE A 197 -7.28 11.79 -0.13
CA ILE A 197 -6.32 11.87 -1.23
C ILE A 197 -4.97 11.29 -0.80
N LEU A 198 -4.50 11.59 0.41
CA LEU A 198 -3.29 11.01 0.97
C LEU A 198 -3.39 9.48 1.06
N ASN A 199 -4.43 8.96 1.71
CA ASN A 199 -4.58 7.51 1.90
C ASN A 199 -4.81 6.78 0.57
N GLN A 200 -5.48 7.39 -0.41
CA GLN A 200 -5.55 6.85 -1.77
C GLN A 200 -4.16 6.73 -2.39
N THR A 201 -3.32 7.75 -2.24
CA THR A 201 -1.94 7.73 -2.75
C THR A 201 -1.12 6.65 -2.06
N LEU A 202 -1.24 6.52 -0.73
CA LEU A 202 -0.51 5.52 0.05
C LEU A 202 -0.90 4.08 -0.32
N ARG A 203 -2.19 3.82 -0.59
CA ARG A 203 -2.69 2.50 -1.03
C ARG A 203 -2.11 2.06 -2.39
N THR A 204 -1.61 2.98 -3.20
CA THR A 204 -0.96 2.62 -4.48
C THR A 204 0.42 1.98 -4.29
N GLU A 205 1.05 2.19 -3.13
CA GLU A 205 2.45 1.81 -2.84
C GLU A 205 3.45 2.34 -3.88
N ASN A 206 3.04 3.32 -4.71
CA ASN A 206 3.85 3.84 -5.80
C ASN A 206 4.74 4.97 -5.28
N LYS A 207 6.04 4.68 -5.15
CA LYS A 207 7.05 5.65 -4.68
C LYS A 207 7.03 6.98 -5.45
N GLN A 208 6.75 6.98 -6.75
CA GLN A 208 6.69 8.21 -7.54
C GLN A 208 5.47 9.07 -7.18
N GLN A 209 4.34 8.44 -6.90
CA GLN A 209 3.13 9.14 -6.46
C GLN A 209 3.23 9.62 -5.02
N ILE A 210 3.99 8.91 -4.18
CA ILE A 210 4.21 9.25 -2.76
C ILE A 210 5.27 10.35 -2.60
N LYS A 211 6.23 10.46 -3.54
CA LYS A 211 7.33 11.43 -3.47
C LYS A 211 6.91 12.88 -3.16
N PRO A 212 5.85 13.46 -3.77
CA PRO A 212 5.38 14.81 -3.43
C PRO A 212 4.93 14.96 -1.97
N TRP A 213 4.50 13.87 -1.33
CA TRP A 213 3.99 13.86 0.04
C TRP A 213 5.08 13.75 1.11
N LEU A 214 6.34 13.49 0.74
CA LEU A 214 7.39 13.18 1.72
C LEU A 214 7.64 14.30 2.75
N PHE A 215 7.57 15.57 2.36
CA PHE A 215 7.73 16.67 3.32
C PHE A 215 6.57 16.74 4.31
N TYR A 216 5.33 16.61 3.82
CA TYR A 216 4.15 16.52 4.69
C TYR A 216 4.20 15.30 5.61
N LEU A 217 4.50 14.13 5.07
CA LEU A 217 4.62 12.89 5.84
C LEU A 217 5.72 12.99 6.90
N ARG A 218 6.86 13.64 6.61
CA ARG A 218 7.92 13.86 7.59
C ARG A 218 7.44 14.74 8.75
N LEU A 219 6.79 15.86 8.46
CA LEU A 219 6.22 16.75 9.49
C LEU A 219 5.13 16.04 10.30
N PHE A 220 4.21 15.35 9.63
CA PHE A 220 3.07 14.69 10.24
C PHE A 220 3.49 13.50 11.12
N LEU A 221 4.38 12.63 10.63
CA LEU A 221 4.91 11.51 11.43
C LEU A 221 5.75 12.00 12.61
N GLN A 222 6.49 13.10 12.47
CA GLN A 222 7.19 13.75 13.58
C GLN A 222 6.23 14.28 14.65
N ALA A 223 5.10 14.86 14.25
CA ALA A 223 4.06 15.29 15.19
C ALA A 223 3.49 14.08 15.96
N LEU A 224 3.13 13.02 15.23
CA LEU A 224 2.56 11.80 15.82
C LEU A 224 3.55 11.03 16.70
N SER A 225 4.86 11.12 16.45
CA SER A 225 5.88 10.45 17.28
C SER A 225 6.00 11.06 18.68
N LYS A 226 5.66 12.34 18.84
CA LYS A 226 5.60 13.04 20.14
C LYS A 226 4.39 12.65 20.98
N LEU A 227 3.31 12.21 20.34
CA LEU A 227 2.09 11.78 21.03
C LEU A 227 2.29 10.42 21.69
N SER A 228 1.72 10.24 22.88
CA SER A 228 1.75 8.95 23.58
C SER A 228 0.97 7.88 22.81
N SER A 229 1.54 6.68 22.73
CA SER A 229 0.85 5.53 22.16
C SER A 229 -0.09 4.89 23.17
N ILE A 230 -1.24 4.41 22.69
CA ILE A 230 -2.23 3.66 23.46
C ILE A 230 -2.36 2.24 22.93
N THR A 231 -2.60 1.31 23.86
CA THR A 231 -2.98 -0.08 23.58
C THR A 231 -4.38 -0.31 24.11
N ARG A 232 -5.36 -0.47 23.22
CA ARG A 232 -6.78 -0.71 23.55
C ARG A 232 -7.55 -1.16 22.30
N VAL A 233 -8.82 -1.51 22.47
CA VAL A 233 -9.72 -1.69 21.33
C VAL A 233 -10.13 -0.33 20.78
N VAL A 234 -10.03 -0.18 19.46
CA VAL A 234 -10.54 0.97 18.70
C VAL A 234 -11.48 0.49 17.60
N TYR A 235 -12.30 1.41 17.10
CA TYR A 235 -13.38 1.11 16.17
C TYR A 235 -13.24 1.90 14.88
N GLN A 236 -13.64 1.29 13.76
CA GLN A 236 -13.75 1.97 12.48
C GLN A 236 -14.99 1.46 11.75
N GLY A 237 -15.74 2.36 11.12
CA GLY A 237 -16.95 2.02 10.38
C GLY A 237 -16.84 2.38 8.89
N THR A 238 -17.51 1.60 8.05
CA THR A 238 -17.76 1.93 6.63
C THR A 238 -19.14 1.50 6.19
N ASN A 239 -19.76 2.27 5.30
CA ASN A 239 -21.05 2.00 4.64
C ASN A 239 -20.95 1.02 3.46
N LYS A 240 -20.08 0.01 3.57
CA LYS A 240 -19.91 -1.06 2.57
C LYS A 240 -19.78 -2.40 3.27
N ASN A 241 -20.26 -3.46 2.63
CA ASN A 241 -19.90 -4.81 3.04
C ASN A 241 -18.49 -5.15 2.54
N LEU A 242 -17.58 -5.46 3.46
CA LEU A 242 -16.20 -5.83 3.14
C LEU A 242 -15.85 -7.27 3.56
N SER A 243 -16.83 -8.10 3.94
CA SER A 243 -16.62 -9.46 4.46
C SER A 243 -15.63 -10.28 3.63
N ASP A 244 -15.76 -10.23 2.30
CA ASP A 244 -14.98 -11.06 1.37
C ASP A 244 -13.49 -10.67 1.35
N LYS A 245 -13.18 -9.45 1.77
CA LYS A 245 -11.80 -8.97 1.91
C LYS A 245 -11.18 -9.39 3.24
N TYR A 246 -11.95 -9.85 4.22
CA TYR A 246 -11.44 -10.17 5.55
C TYR A 246 -11.81 -11.60 5.97
N PRO A 247 -11.32 -12.64 5.27
CA PRO A 247 -11.50 -14.00 5.72
C PRO A 247 -10.70 -14.28 7.00
N ASN A 248 -11.24 -15.12 7.88
CA ASN A 248 -10.61 -15.48 9.15
C ASN A 248 -9.17 -15.98 8.95
N GLY A 249 -8.26 -15.50 9.80
CA GLY A 249 -6.84 -15.86 9.76
C GLY A 249 -6.02 -15.10 8.72
N ARG A 250 -6.63 -14.27 7.85
CA ARG A 250 -5.88 -13.43 6.91
C ARG A 250 -4.95 -12.49 7.66
N ILE A 251 -3.70 -12.41 7.21
CA ILE A 251 -2.72 -11.43 7.66
C ILE A 251 -2.43 -10.46 6.51
N TYR A 252 -2.40 -9.17 6.79
CA TYR A 252 -2.09 -8.15 5.80
C TYR A 252 -1.35 -6.96 6.43
N SER A 253 -0.61 -6.22 5.61
CA SER A 253 -0.04 -4.92 5.97
C SER A 253 -0.95 -3.81 5.44
N SER A 254 -1.16 -2.77 6.25
CA SER A 254 -1.86 -1.55 5.84
C SER A 254 -0.86 -0.41 5.64
N TRP A 255 -0.86 0.24 4.48
CA TRP A 255 0.00 1.40 4.19
C TRP A 255 -0.73 2.74 4.28
N GLU A 256 -2.04 2.72 4.46
CA GLU A 256 -2.82 3.90 4.81
C GLU A 256 -2.72 4.18 6.31
N PHE A 257 -3.06 5.41 6.69
CA PHE A 257 -3.42 5.72 8.06
C PHE A 257 -4.85 5.20 8.32
N LEU A 258 -5.04 4.46 9.42
CA LEU A 258 -6.39 4.05 9.82
C LEU A 258 -6.93 5.07 10.81
N ASP A 259 -7.90 5.86 10.34
CA ASP A 259 -8.70 6.75 11.17
C ASP A 259 -9.76 5.94 11.92
N CYS A 260 -9.61 5.86 13.24
CA CYS A 260 -10.43 5.09 14.15
C CYS A 260 -10.98 6.00 15.26
N THR A 261 -11.94 5.49 16.02
CA THR A 261 -12.43 6.13 17.25
C THR A 261 -12.20 5.20 18.45
N SER A 262 -11.95 5.78 19.61
CA SER A 262 -11.98 5.05 20.88
C SER A 262 -13.38 4.94 21.49
N CYS A 263 -14.35 5.69 20.96
CA CYS A 263 -15.74 5.72 21.41
C CYS A 263 -16.68 5.22 20.31
N ILE A 264 -17.17 3.98 20.44
CA ILE A 264 -18.03 3.35 19.42
C ILE A 264 -19.31 4.17 19.10
N LYS A 265 -19.79 5.00 20.05
CA LYS A 265 -20.98 5.85 19.85
C LYS A 265 -20.78 6.90 18.77
N THR A 266 -19.54 7.32 18.50
CA THR A 266 -19.26 8.31 17.45
C THR A 266 -19.46 7.75 16.04
N LEU A 267 -19.60 6.42 15.89
CA LEU A 267 -19.93 5.78 14.62
C LEU A 267 -21.42 5.81 14.26
N GLU A 268 -22.30 6.30 15.14
CA GLU A 268 -23.72 6.45 14.78
C GLU A 268 -23.99 7.57 13.76
N ASP A 269 -22.98 8.39 13.47
CA ASP A 269 -23.03 9.42 12.45
C ASP A 269 -23.22 8.82 11.04
N GLU A 270 -24.15 9.41 10.27
CA GLU A 270 -24.63 8.89 8.99
C GLU A 270 -23.56 8.95 7.89
N GLU A 271 -22.56 9.83 8.01
CA GLU A 271 -21.62 10.09 6.92
C GLU A 271 -20.61 8.95 6.69
N ASN A 272 -20.34 8.11 7.70
CA ASN A 272 -19.31 7.05 7.60
C ASN A 272 -19.81 5.63 7.87
N PHE A 273 -20.84 5.45 8.70
CA PHE A 273 -21.35 4.13 9.05
C PHE A 273 -22.88 4.12 9.10
N GLY A 274 -23.48 5.07 9.81
CA GLY A 274 -24.93 5.18 9.92
C GLY A 274 -25.61 3.97 10.57
N ARG A 275 -26.93 3.86 10.40
CA ARG A 275 -27.76 2.87 11.11
C ARG A 275 -28.32 1.76 10.22
N THR A 276 -28.30 1.93 8.90
CA THR A 276 -28.98 1.06 7.92
C THR A 276 -28.13 0.86 6.65
N GLY A 277 -28.47 -0.14 5.83
CA GLY A 277 -27.75 -0.47 4.60
C GLY A 277 -26.47 -1.28 4.87
N GLU A 278 -25.83 -1.75 3.80
CA GLU A 278 -24.58 -2.51 3.92
C GLU A 278 -23.52 -1.71 4.69
N ARG A 279 -22.99 -2.33 5.75
CA ARG A 279 -21.97 -1.68 6.58
C ARG A 279 -21.06 -2.68 7.26
N THR A 280 -19.81 -2.28 7.46
CA THR A 280 -18.80 -3.08 8.14
C THR A 280 -18.26 -2.30 9.34
N LEU A 281 -18.34 -2.90 10.52
CA LEU A 281 -17.71 -2.42 11.75
C LEU A 281 -16.41 -3.21 11.97
N PHE A 282 -15.30 -2.50 12.02
CA PHE A 282 -14.03 -3.04 12.46
C PHE A 282 -13.87 -2.80 13.96
N THR A 283 -13.52 -3.86 14.67
CA THR A 283 -13.06 -3.82 16.06
C THR A 283 -11.60 -4.22 16.05
N ILE A 284 -10.73 -3.30 16.47
CA ILE A 284 -9.28 -3.44 16.28
C ILE A 284 -8.61 -3.41 17.64
N GLU A 285 -8.03 -4.53 18.06
CA GLU A 285 -7.10 -4.57 19.19
C GLU A 285 -5.78 -3.91 18.76
N CYS A 286 -5.65 -2.61 19.01
CA CYS A 286 -4.47 -1.86 18.64
C CYS A 286 -3.46 -1.80 19.80
N ARG A 287 -2.18 -1.69 19.42
CA ARG A 287 -1.03 -1.57 20.32
C ARG A 287 -0.31 -0.23 20.17
N SER A 288 -0.45 0.42 19.01
CA SER A 288 0.33 1.61 18.65
C SER A 288 -0.50 2.86 18.37
N GLY A 289 -1.80 2.87 18.70
CA GLY A 289 -2.70 3.98 18.40
C GLY A 289 -2.23 5.32 18.97
N LYS A 290 -2.41 6.40 18.21
CA LYS A 290 -2.13 7.77 18.63
C LYS A 290 -3.44 8.50 18.87
N LEU A 291 -3.65 9.00 20.08
CA LEU A 291 -4.79 9.87 20.38
C LEU A 291 -4.51 11.24 19.77
N ILE A 292 -5.34 11.68 18.84
CA ILE A 292 -5.13 12.93 18.10
C ILE A 292 -6.20 13.98 18.39
N SER A 293 -7.22 13.69 19.21
CA SER A 293 -8.35 14.59 19.48
C SER A 293 -7.95 16.01 19.87
N ASN A 294 -6.89 16.19 20.67
CA ASN A 294 -6.41 17.51 21.10
C ASN A 294 -5.88 18.39 19.94
N HIS A 295 -5.57 17.77 18.81
CA HIS A 295 -4.97 18.41 17.63
C HIS A 295 -5.81 18.21 16.36
N ALA A 296 -6.92 17.48 16.44
CA ALA A 296 -7.83 17.26 15.34
C ALA A 296 -8.65 18.54 15.06
N HIS A 297 -9.09 18.69 13.81
CA HIS A 297 -9.99 19.78 13.42
C HIS A 297 -11.35 19.69 14.13
N ASP A 298 -11.82 18.47 14.40
CA ASP A 298 -12.98 18.20 15.25
C ASP A 298 -12.59 17.27 16.42
N PRO A 299 -12.30 17.83 17.61
CA PRO A 299 -11.93 17.06 18.80
C PRO A 299 -13.02 16.11 19.31
N SER A 300 -14.29 16.31 18.93
CA SER A 300 -15.43 15.56 19.50
C SER A 300 -15.51 14.10 19.03
N LYS A 301 -14.69 13.72 18.04
CA LYS A 301 -14.72 12.40 17.40
C LYS A 301 -13.91 11.31 18.11
N ASP A 302 -13.24 11.62 19.23
CA ASP A 302 -12.42 10.68 20.02
C ASP A 302 -11.38 9.90 19.16
N GLN A 303 -10.78 10.62 18.20
CA GLN A 303 -9.99 10.03 17.13
C GLN A 303 -8.70 9.38 17.63
N VAL A 304 -8.49 8.16 17.15
CA VAL A 304 -7.27 7.38 17.30
C VAL A 304 -6.74 7.05 15.92
N LEU A 305 -5.49 7.43 15.66
CA LEU A 305 -4.84 7.16 14.40
C LEU A 305 -3.88 5.98 14.54
N LEU A 306 -3.99 5.00 13.63
CA LEU A 306 -2.97 3.97 13.44
C LEU A 306 -2.10 4.37 12.25
N LEU A 307 -0.78 4.32 12.45
CA LEU A 307 0.19 4.71 11.42
C LEU A 307 0.21 3.72 10.24
N PRO A 308 0.79 4.10 9.09
CA PRO A 308 1.10 3.17 8.02
C PRO A 308 2.07 2.05 8.42
N GLY A 309 2.16 1.02 7.58
CA GLY A 309 3.07 -0.11 7.72
C GLY A 309 2.72 -1.07 8.85
N ARG A 310 1.51 -0.98 9.42
CA ARG A 310 1.05 -1.87 10.50
C ARG A 310 0.55 -3.19 9.91
N LYS A 311 0.79 -4.28 10.64
CA LYS A 311 0.31 -5.62 10.28
C LYS A 311 -0.89 -5.97 11.13
N PHE A 312 -1.92 -6.51 10.48
CA PHE A 312 -3.14 -6.94 11.14
C PHE A 312 -3.43 -8.39 10.80
N GLN A 313 -3.94 -9.12 11.79
CA GLN A 313 -4.55 -10.42 11.61
C GLN A 313 -6.07 -10.29 11.76
N VAL A 314 -6.81 -10.88 10.82
CA VAL A 314 -8.25 -11.07 10.95
C VAL A 314 -8.49 -12.21 11.94
N ILE A 315 -9.03 -11.88 13.10
CA ILE A 315 -9.37 -12.85 14.15
C ILE A 315 -10.70 -13.54 13.82
N SER A 316 -11.71 -12.74 13.47
CA SER A 316 -13.04 -13.25 13.12
C SER A 316 -13.80 -12.27 12.22
N CYS A 317 -14.77 -12.81 11.50
CA CYS A 317 -15.73 -12.08 10.68
C CYS A 317 -17.13 -12.64 10.96
N LEU A 318 -18.07 -11.78 11.33
CA LEU A 318 -19.43 -12.13 11.71
C LEU A 318 -20.42 -11.31 10.86
N ASN A 319 -21.35 -11.99 10.19
CA ASN A 319 -22.57 -11.35 9.71
C ASN A 319 -23.54 -11.22 10.88
N ALA A 320 -23.75 -10.00 11.37
CA ALA A 320 -24.59 -9.70 12.53
C ALA A 320 -26.08 -9.52 12.16
N GLY A 321 -26.45 -9.75 10.90
CA GLY A 321 -27.78 -9.47 10.36
C GLY A 321 -27.99 -7.99 10.07
N ASN A 322 -29.14 -7.65 9.49
CA ASN A 322 -29.50 -6.26 9.12
C ASN A 322 -28.41 -5.54 8.30
N GLU A 323 -27.77 -6.27 7.38
CA GLU A 323 -26.70 -5.76 6.50
C GLU A 323 -25.44 -5.27 7.25
N LEU A 324 -25.27 -5.68 8.51
CA LEU A 324 -24.09 -5.39 9.33
C LEU A 324 -23.12 -6.56 9.34
N THR A 325 -21.88 -6.29 8.92
CA THR A 325 -20.73 -7.17 9.11
C THR A 325 -19.86 -6.63 10.24
N ILE A 326 -19.39 -7.49 11.14
CA ILE A 326 -18.41 -7.15 12.18
C ILE A 326 -17.11 -7.92 11.89
N VAL A 327 -16.01 -7.21 11.78
CA VAL A 327 -14.66 -7.77 11.58
C VAL A 327 -13.82 -7.48 12.82
N GLN A 328 -13.23 -8.52 13.40
CA GLN A 328 -12.25 -8.41 14.48
C GLN A 328 -10.84 -8.47 13.91
N LEU A 329 -10.06 -7.44 14.20
CA LEU A 329 -8.66 -7.32 13.83
C LEU A 329 -7.79 -7.25 15.07
N GLN A 330 -6.61 -7.84 14.98
CA GLN A 330 -5.56 -7.67 15.98
C GLN A 330 -4.32 -7.08 15.32
N GLU A 331 -3.82 -5.97 15.87
CA GLU A 331 -2.54 -5.40 15.47
C GLU A 331 -1.41 -6.34 15.94
N MET A 332 -0.60 -6.77 14.99
CA MET A 332 0.56 -7.63 15.23
C MET A 332 1.79 -6.79 15.57
N GLU A 333 2.74 -7.40 16.28
CA GLU A 333 4.06 -6.78 16.46
C GLU A 333 4.74 -6.54 15.12
N THR A 334 5.32 -5.35 15.01
CA THR A 334 6.04 -4.89 13.83
C THR A 334 7.42 -4.41 14.26
N SER A 335 8.44 -4.80 13.49
CA SER A 335 9.81 -4.31 13.62
C SER A 335 10.00 -2.91 13.04
N TYR A 336 8.97 -2.35 12.41
CA TYR A 336 9.01 -1.07 11.71
C TYR A 336 8.34 0.01 12.56
N ASN A 337 9.13 0.99 12.97
CA ASN A 337 8.69 2.18 13.68
C ASN A 337 9.14 3.42 12.91
N PHE A 338 8.25 4.39 12.77
CA PHE A 338 8.62 5.73 12.35
C PHE A 338 9.20 6.42 13.59
N ASN A 339 10.49 6.71 13.58
CA ASN A 339 11.18 7.42 14.65
C ASN A 339 11.29 8.92 14.35
#